data_AF-A0A3L5TR41-F1
#
_entry.id   AF-A0A3L5TR41-F1
#
_cell.length_a   1.000
_cell.length_b   1.000
_cell.length_c   1.000
_cell.angle_alpha   90.00
_cell.angle_beta   90.00
_cell.angle_gamma   90.00
#
_symmetry.space_group_name_H-M   'P 1'
#
loop_
_entity.id
_entity.type
_entity.pdbx_description
1 polymer ?
#
loop_
_entity_poly.entity_id
_entity_poly.type
_entity_poly.pdbx_seq_one_letter_code
_entity_poly.pdbx_strand_id
1 'polypeptide(L)'
;LSGRVMLSFWWIFTILMAATYTANLAAYLTVTIIDSPINSLEELARHENIRPLIFTGANLHTLFQTAKTSVYRQIWSKMDDMPKANHLDTILSYVRTNEYALLLDHSVLEYIMLQDCKTYAVADETFNKAGYGFVLPEHSNYLNAFNIAIMKMTEAGLIQKWREIWWPKSESDSCTSTDRSGSAQSLGLDSLYGLFYVYFGVVGIAVLSFIVELICSTKTCRQYIAVALVKLSSFRGKVDDRNRENTSKEES
;
A
#
# COMPACT_ATOMS: atom_id res chain seq x y z
N LEU A 1 -53.06 0.91 -4.66
CA LEU A 1 -52.10 0.58 -5.75
C LEU A 1 -50.84 1.45 -5.68
N SER A 2 -50.97 2.79 -5.61
CA SER A 2 -49.85 3.75 -5.58
C SER A 2 -48.77 3.48 -4.50
N GLY A 3 -49.17 3.23 -3.24
CA GLY A 3 -48.20 2.96 -2.16
C GLY A 3 -47.38 1.66 -2.34
N ARG A 4 -47.93 0.65 -3.03
CA ARG A 4 -47.19 -0.59 -3.33
C ARG A 4 -46.11 -0.36 -4.39
N VAL A 5 -46.37 0.51 -5.37
CA VAL A 5 -45.39 0.88 -6.40
C VAL A 5 -44.23 1.66 -5.77
N MET A 6 -44.53 2.58 -4.84
CA MET A 6 -43.50 3.34 -4.13
C MET A 6 -42.62 2.45 -3.25
N LEU A 7 -43.21 1.48 -2.55
CA LEU A 7 -42.46 0.47 -1.79
C LEU A 7 -41.62 -0.41 -2.72
N SER A 8 -42.16 -0.87 -3.85
CA SER A 8 -41.40 -1.65 -4.83
C SER A 8 -40.18 -0.88 -5.35
N PHE A 9 -40.35 0.39 -5.69
CA PHE A 9 -39.24 1.25 -6.12
C PHE A 9 -38.19 1.43 -5.01
N TRP A 10 -38.63 1.66 -3.77
CA TRP A 10 -37.74 1.80 -2.61
C TRP A 10 -36.92 0.53 -2.34
N TRP A 11 -37.57 -0.64 -2.41
CA TRP A 11 -36.90 -1.93 -2.23
C TRP A 11 -35.87 -2.18 -3.32
N ILE A 12 -36.21 -1.90 -4.59
CA ILE A 12 -35.28 -2.02 -5.72
C ILE A 12 -34.09 -1.07 -5.52
N PHE A 13 -34.34 0.19 -5.16
CA PHE A 13 -33.29 1.17 -4.89
C PHE A 13 -32.34 0.71 -3.77
N THR A 14 -32.90 0.20 -2.67
CA THR A 14 -32.11 -0.31 -1.53
C THR A 14 -31.25 -1.51 -1.91
N ILE A 15 -31.80 -2.46 -2.68
CA ILE A 15 -31.06 -3.62 -3.17
C ILE A 15 -29.92 -3.19 -4.11
N LEU A 16 -30.17 -2.24 -5.01
CA LEU A 16 -29.16 -1.72 -5.94
C LEU A 16 -28.02 -1.00 -5.20
N MET A 17 -28.33 -0.18 -4.19
CA MET A 17 -27.32 0.46 -3.35
C MET A 17 -26.49 -0.56 -2.57
N ALA A 18 -27.14 -1.55 -1.94
CA ALA A 18 -26.45 -2.60 -1.20
C ALA A 18 -25.54 -3.44 -2.11
N ALA A 19 -26.01 -3.80 -3.31
CA ALA A 19 -25.23 -4.54 -4.29
C ALA A 19 -23.99 -3.74 -4.77
N THR A 20 -24.16 -2.45 -5.05
CA THR A 20 -23.06 -1.57 -5.50
C THR A 20 -22.02 -1.39 -4.38
N TYR A 21 -22.47 -1.18 -3.14
CA TYR A 21 -21.58 -1.12 -1.99
C TYR A 21 -20.82 -2.42 -1.78
N THR A 22 -21.50 -3.57 -1.86
CA THR A 22 -20.88 -4.89 -1.72
C THR A 22 -19.85 -5.15 -2.84
N ALA A 23 -20.14 -4.73 -4.07
CA ALA A 23 -19.22 -4.86 -5.20
C ALA A 23 -17.96 -4.00 -5.02
N ASN A 24 -18.11 -2.74 -4.61
CA ASN A 24 -16.98 -1.85 -4.36
C ASN A 24 -16.13 -2.33 -3.17
N LEU A 25 -16.79 -2.81 -2.10
CA LEU A 25 -16.11 -3.40 -0.95
C LEU A 25 -15.33 -4.67 -1.36
N ALA A 26 -15.95 -5.55 -2.16
CA ALA A 26 -15.29 -6.75 -2.66
C ALA A 26 -14.08 -6.41 -3.53
N ALA A 27 -14.21 -5.42 -4.44
CA ALA A 27 -13.09 -4.93 -5.24
C ALA A 27 -11.94 -4.42 -4.37
N TYR A 28 -12.24 -3.66 -3.32
CA TYR A 28 -11.23 -3.19 -2.38
C TYR A 28 -10.56 -4.34 -1.62
N LEU A 29 -11.33 -5.34 -1.18
CA LEU A 29 -10.79 -6.51 -0.45
C LEU A 29 -9.96 -7.44 -1.32
N THR A 30 -10.21 -7.48 -2.64
CA THR A 30 -9.42 -8.30 -3.57
C THR A 30 -8.08 -7.66 -3.94
N VAL A 31 -7.95 -6.35 -3.79
CA VAL A 31 -6.73 -5.62 -4.13
C VAL A 31 -5.85 -5.54 -2.88
N THR A 32 -4.86 -6.44 -2.80
CA THR A 32 -3.76 -6.29 -1.84
C THR A 32 -2.55 -5.73 -2.58
N ILE A 33 -2.37 -4.41 -2.46
CA ILE A 33 -1.19 -3.74 -3.00
C ILE A 33 -0.05 -4.02 -2.01
N ILE A 34 0.96 -4.75 -2.45
CA ILE A 34 2.26 -4.76 -1.77
C ILE A 34 2.86 -3.38 -2.06
N ASP A 35 2.59 -2.42 -1.17
CA ASP A 35 3.14 -1.07 -1.31
C ASP A 35 4.60 -1.12 -0.82
N SER A 36 5.54 -1.05 -1.76
CA SER A 36 6.94 -0.87 -1.39
C SER A 36 7.08 0.55 -0.81
N PRO A 37 7.65 0.71 0.39
CA PRO A 37 7.85 2.03 0.98
C PRO A 37 8.80 2.92 0.17
N ILE A 38 9.56 2.33 -0.76
CA ILE A 38 10.55 3.02 -1.59
C ILE A 38 10.48 2.46 -3.01
N ASN A 39 10.23 3.34 -3.99
CA ASN A 39 10.17 2.96 -5.41
C ASN A 39 11.31 3.54 -6.25
N SER A 40 12.05 4.52 -5.72
CA SER A 40 13.19 5.14 -6.41
C SER A 40 14.41 5.33 -5.52
N LEU A 41 15.57 5.50 -6.16
CA LEU A 41 16.81 5.75 -5.45
C LEU A 41 16.81 7.13 -4.78
N GLU A 42 16.11 8.10 -5.37
CA GLU A 42 15.86 9.45 -4.85
C GLU A 42 15.02 9.41 -3.57
N GLU A 43 14.04 8.52 -3.52
CA GLU A 43 13.22 8.30 -2.33
C GLU A 43 14.05 7.66 -1.21
N LEU A 44 14.86 6.64 -1.52
CA LEU A 44 15.82 6.07 -0.57
C LEU A 44 16.82 7.11 -0.04
N ALA A 45 17.30 8.00 -0.92
CA ALA A 45 18.22 9.05 -0.54
C ALA A 45 17.59 10.05 0.44
N ARG A 46 16.30 10.34 0.31
CA ARG A 46 15.57 11.24 1.24
C ARG A 46 15.10 10.55 2.51
N HIS A 47 14.79 9.26 2.45
CA HIS A 47 14.21 8.53 3.58
C HIS A 47 15.24 8.31 4.70
N GLU A 48 14.96 8.72 5.94
CA GLU A 48 15.94 8.66 7.04
C GLU A 48 16.00 7.30 7.74
N ASN A 49 14.88 6.58 7.80
CA ASN A 49 14.79 5.33 8.57
C ASN A 49 15.37 4.10 7.84
N ILE A 50 15.46 4.16 6.52
CA ILE A 50 15.88 3.04 5.68
C ILE A 50 17.26 3.35 5.11
N ARG A 51 18.24 2.53 5.47
CA ARG A 51 19.64 2.69 5.08
C ARG A 51 19.97 1.81 3.87
N PRO A 52 20.79 2.28 2.92
CA PRO A 52 21.21 1.46 1.81
C PRO A 52 22.20 0.38 2.25
N LEU A 53 22.07 -0.82 1.67
CA LEU A 53 22.93 -1.97 1.92
C LEU A 53 23.50 -2.49 0.59
N ILE A 54 24.81 -2.72 0.53
CA ILE A 54 25.51 -3.23 -0.67
C ILE A 54 26.51 -4.32 -0.27
N PHE A 55 26.87 -5.17 -1.23
CA PHE A 55 27.98 -6.10 -1.04
C PHE A 55 29.32 -5.34 -1.00
N THR A 56 30.16 -5.66 -0.03
CA THR A 56 31.51 -5.06 0.04
C THR A 56 32.35 -5.51 -1.14
N GLY A 57 32.95 -4.57 -1.87
CA GLY A 57 33.75 -4.86 -3.07
C GLY A 57 32.94 -5.02 -4.36
N ALA A 58 31.62 -4.82 -4.33
CA ALA A 58 30.81 -4.77 -5.56
C ALA A 58 31.13 -3.52 -6.41
N ASN A 59 30.80 -3.60 -7.71
CA ASN A 59 30.87 -2.45 -8.62
C ASN A 59 30.12 -1.22 -8.07
N LEU A 60 28.95 -1.43 -7.46
CA LEU A 60 28.14 -0.40 -6.84
C LEU A 60 28.88 0.35 -5.73
N HIS A 61 29.71 -0.34 -4.94
CA HIS A 61 30.54 0.31 -3.92
C HIS A 61 31.44 1.37 -4.53
N THR A 62 32.16 1.03 -5.60
CA THR A 62 33.03 1.98 -6.30
C THR A 62 32.26 3.08 -7.03
N LEU A 63 31.07 2.77 -7.54
CA LEU A 63 30.17 3.72 -8.21
C LEU A 63 29.74 4.84 -7.25
N PHE A 64 29.21 4.46 -6.08
CA PHE A 64 28.73 5.41 -5.08
C PHE A 64 29.88 6.21 -4.44
N GLN A 65 31.04 5.56 -4.22
CA GLN A 65 32.23 6.22 -3.68
C GLN A 65 32.77 7.33 -4.60
N THR A 66 32.77 7.09 -5.92
CA THR A 66 33.34 8.00 -6.93
C THR A 66 32.37 9.11 -7.34
N ALA A 67 31.09 8.98 -7.03
CA ALA A 67 30.07 9.97 -7.38
C ALA A 67 30.36 11.34 -6.75
N LYS A 68 30.36 12.40 -7.56
CA LYS A 68 30.72 13.78 -7.13
C LYS A 68 29.51 14.66 -6.80
N THR A 69 28.42 14.59 -7.56
CA THR A 69 27.25 15.46 -7.34
C THR A 69 25.98 14.79 -7.86
N SER A 70 25.29 14.01 -7.04
CA SER A 70 23.97 13.45 -7.33
C SER A 70 23.39 12.74 -6.09
N VAL A 71 22.22 12.14 -6.26
CA VAL A 71 21.57 11.16 -5.37
C VAL A 71 22.55 10.08 -4.88
N TYR A 72 23.49 9.65 -5.75
CA TYR A 72 24.51 8.67 -5.41
C TYR A 72 25.44 9.09 -4.26
N ARG A 73 25.74 10.39 -4.12
CA ARG A 73 26.56 10.90 -3.02
C ARG A 73 25.80 10.86 -1.69
N GLN A 74 24.50 11.15 -1.72
CA GLN A 74 23.64 11.10 -0.53
C GLN A 74 23.50 9.65 -0.06
N ILE A 75 23.29 8.72 -0.99
CA ILE A 75 23.30 7.29 -0.71
C ILE A 75 24.65 6.85 -0.11
N TRP A 76 25.77 7.28 -0.71
CA TRP A 76 27.11 6.98 -0.17
C TRP A 76 27.29 7.49 1.26
N SER A 77 26.81 8.70 1.59
CA SER A 77 26.91 9.23 2.96
C SER A 77 26.14 8.42 3.99
N LYS A 78 25.12 7.66 3.58
CA LYS A 78 24.35 6.75 4.44
C LYS A 78 24.96 5.35 4.55
N MET A 79 25.98 5.03 3.75
CA MET A 79 26.65 3.71 3.76
C MET A 79 27.79 3.61 4.78
N ASP A 80 28.16 4.69 5.46
CA ASP A 80 29.29 4.70 6.40
C ASP A 80 29.07 3.76 7.61
N ASP A 81 27.81 3.62 8.05
CA ASP A 81 27.38 2.76 9.16
C ASP A 81 26.86 1.39 8.70
N MET A 82 27.24 0.96 7.49
CA MET A 82 26.74 -0.29 6.91
C MET A 82 27.41 -1.52 7.56
N PRO A 83 26.65 -2.57 7.95
CA PRO A 83 27.23 -3.82 8.40
C PRO A 83 28.01 -4.48 7.25
N LYS A 84 29.28 -4.83 7.51
CA LYS A 84 30.12 -5.56 6.54
C LYS A 84 29.71 -7.02 6.52
N ALA A 85 28.92 -7.41 5.53
CA ALA A 85 28.52 -8.79 5.31
C ALA A 85 28.92 -9.23 3.89
N ASN A 86 29.46 -10.44 3.79
CA ASN A 86 29.88 -11.04 2.51
C ASN A 86 28.94 -12.17 2.07
N HIS A 87 28.09 -12.67 2.98
CA HIS A 87 27.16 -13.75 2.71
C HIS A 87 25.77 -13.21 2.42
N LEU A 88 25.13 -13.77 1.38
CA LEU A 88 23.78 -13.38 0.94
C LEU A 88 22.77 -13.56 2.08
N ASP A 89 22.80 -14.69 2.79
CA ASP A 89 21.84 -14.97 3.87
C ASP A 89 21.91 -13.95 5.01
N THR A 90 23.13 -13.52 5.36
CA THR A 90 23.34 -12.48 6.38
C THR A 90 22.79 -11.14 5.92
N ILE A 91 23.04 -10.75 4.67
CA ILE A 91 22.50 -9.51 4.09
C ILE A 91 20.97 -9.54 4.05
N LEU A 92 20.38 -10.64 3.60
CA LEU A 92 18.93 -10.80 3.56
C LEU A 92 18.30 -10.74 4.95
N SER A 93 18.99 -11.21 5.99
CA SER A 93 18.51 -11.07 7.36
C SER A 93 18.40 -9.61 7.82
N TYR A 94 19.27 -8.72 7.35
CA TYR A 94 19.18 -7.28 7.61
C TYR A 94 18.06 -6.61 6.81
N VAL A 95 17.81 -7.03 5.58
CA VAL A 95 16.69 -6.50 4.78
C VAL A 95 15.36 -6.84 5.45
N ARG A 96 15.25 -8.03 6.04
CA ARG A 96 14.04 -8.47 6.76
C ARG A 96 13.70 -7.61 7.99
N THR A 97 14.64 -6.84 8.55
CA THR A 97 14.35 -5.94 9.67
C THR A 97 13.63 -4.66 9.22
N ASN A 98 13.43 -4.44 7.92
CA ASN A 98 12.85 -3.23 7.31
C ASN A 98 13.64 -1.93 7.58
N GLU A 99 14.85 -2.04 8.11
CA GLU A 99 15.75 -0.89 8.35
C GLU A 99 16.76 -0.68 7.21
N TYR A 100 16.88 -1.67 6.31
CA TYR A 100 17.85 -1.68 5.24
C TYR A 100 17.22 -2.01 3.88
N ALA A 101 17.64 -1.28 2.85
CA ALA A 101 17.30 -1.54 1.46
C ALA A 101 18.53 -2.08 0.72
N LEU A 102 18.44 -3.31 0.21
CA LEU A 102 19.53 -3.93 -0.56
C LEU A 102 19.57 -3.37 -1.98
N LEU A 103 20.73 -2.83 -2.37
CA LEU A 103 21.02 -2.38 -3.72
C LEU A 103 21.86 -3.45 -4.43
N LEU A 104 21.29 -4.04 -5.49
CA LEU A 104 21.90 -5.10 -6.29
C LEU A 104 21.33 -5.09 -7.71
N ASP A 105 21.93 -5.90 -8.59
CA ASP A 105 21.43 -6.09 -9.95
C ASP A 105 19.99 -6.62 -9.97
N HIS A 106 19.16 -6.03 -10.83
CA HIS A 106 17.72 -6.33 -10.92
C HIS A 106 17.44 -7.82 -11.12
N SER A 107 18.23 -8.53 -11.93
CA SER A 107 18.06 -9.97 -12.17
C SER A 107 18.20 -10.81 -10.90
N VAL A 108 19.10 -10.42 -9.99
CA VAL A 108 19.34 -11.15 -8.73
C VAL A 108 18.25 -10.83 -7.72
N LEU A 109 17.82 -9.57 -7.65
CA LEU A 109 16.69 -9.16 -6.82
C LEU A 109 15.38 -9.82 -7.26
N GLU A 110 15.13 -9.87 -8.58
CA GLU A 110 13.99 -10.58 -9.19
C GLU A 110 13.99 -12.06 -8.78
N TYR A 111 15.16 -12.72 -8.84
CA TYR A 111 15.29 -14.11 -8.42
C TYR A 111 14.98 -14.32 -6.92
N ILE A 112 15.51 -13.46 -6.04
CA ILE A 112 15.27 -13.54 -4.59
C ILE A 112 13.79 -13.28 -4.27
N MET A 113 13.19 -12.28 -4.92
CA MET A 113 11.76 -11.95 -4.77
C MET A 113 10.88 -13.12 -5.21
N LEU A 114 11.20 -13.80 -6.31
CA LEU A 114 10.43 -14.95 -6.77
C LEU A 114 10.53 -16.18 -5.85
N GLN A 115 11.58 -16.27 -5.02
CA GLN A 115 11.67 -17.29 -3.98
C GLN A 115 10.80 -16.95 -2.75
N ASP A 116 10.71 -15.67 -2.37
CA ASP A 116 9.92 -15.22 -1.22
C ASP A 116 9.34 -13.82 -1.44
N CYS A 117 8.22 -13.75 -2.17
CA CYS A 117 7.56 -12.49 -2.52
C CYS A 117 6.68 -11.90 -1.42
N LYS A 118 6.52 -12.61 -0.30
CA LYS A 118 5.82 -12.08 0.88
C LYS A 118 6.73 -11.19 1.72
N THR A 119 8.02 -11.54 1.77
CA THR A 119 9.01 -10.82 2.56
C THR A 119 9.72 -9.74 1.75
N TYR A 120 10.01 -10.00 0.48
CA TYR A 120 10.82 -9.09 -0.35
C TYR A 120 9.98 -8.47 -1.46
N ALA A 121 10.19 -7.17 -1.67
CA ALA A 121 9.68 -6.42 -2.80
C ALA A 121 10.84 -5.75 -3.54
N VAL A 122 10.72 -5.64 -4.85
CA VAL A 122 11.71 -4.97 -5.71
C VAL A 122 11.12 -3.63 -6.17
N ALA A 123 11.90 -2.57 -6.08
CA ALA A 123 11.52 -1.25 -6.57
C ALA A 123 11.35 -1.26 -8.11
N ASP A 124 10.36 -0.52 -8.60
CA ASP A 124 10.09 -0.42 -10.05
C ASP A 124 11.22 0.29 -10.80
N GLU A 125 11.81 1.32 -10.19
CA GLU A 125 12.82 2.12 -10.85
C GLU A 125 14.20 1.43 -10.80
N THR A 126 14.81 1.30 -11.98
CA THR A 126 16.16 0.75 -12.13
C THR A 126 17.15 1.86 -12.46
N PHE A 127 18.26 1.89 -11.73
CA PHE A 127 19.38 2.79 -11.99
C PHE A 127 20.58 2.02 -12.57
N ASN A 128 21.54 2.74 -13.14
CA ASN A 128 22.79 2.17 -13.66
C ASN A 128 22.59 0.92 -14.55
N LYS A 129 21.75 1.05 -15.59
CA LYS A 129 21.42 -0.07 -16.49
C LYS A 129 22.67 -0.60 -17.19
N ALA A 130 23.04 -1.84 -16.88
CA ALA A 130 24.14 -2.56 -17.48
C ALA A 130 23.71 -3.99 -17.83
N GLY A 131 24.39 -4.60 -18.80
CA GLY A 131 24.18 -6.00 -19.18
C GLY A 131 25.32 -6.90 -18.73
N TYR A 132 25.04 -8.19 -18.57
CA TYR A 132 26.07 -9.20 -18.37
C TYR A 132 26.77 -9.53 -19.68
N GLY A 133 28.07 -9.82 -19.60
CA GLY A 133 28.88 -10.21 -20.75
C GLY A 133 29.96 -11.22 -20.36
N PHE A 134 30.43 -11.97 -21.36
CA PHE A 134 31.58 -12.84 -21.21
C PHE A 134 32.86 -12.04 -21.40
N VAL A 135 33.83 -12.25 -20.52
CA VAL A 135 35.13 -11.57 -20.57
C VAL A 135 36.15 -12.50 -21.23
N LEU A 136 36.86 -11.98 -22.23
CA LEU A 136 37.98 -12.67 -22.88
C LEU A 136 39.28 -11.88 -22.64
N PRO A 137 40.45 -12.53 -22.68
CA PRO A 137 41.73 -11.85 -22.66
C PRO A 137 41.82 -10.80 -23.77
N GLU A 138 42.57 -9.73 -23.49
CA GLU A 138 42.84 -8.68 -24.46
C GLU A 138 43.47 -9.28 -25.73
N HIS A 139 43.03 -8.83 -26.91
CA HIS A 139 43.47 -9.33 -28.22
C HIS A 139 43.15 -10.81 -28.51
N SER A 140 42.13 -11.39 -27.87
CA SER A 140 41.68 -12.75 -28.19
C SER A 140 41.10 -12.89 -29.61
N ASN A 141 41.64 -13.82 -30.39
CA ASN A 141 41.14 -14.20 -31.72
C ASN A 141 39.70 -14.77 -31.68
N TYR A 142 39.22 -15.16 -30.51
CA TYR A 142 37.89 -15.77 -30.34
C TYR A 142 36.78 -14.75 -30.14
N LEU A 143 37.09 -13.48 -29.88
CA LEU A 143 36.11 -12.45 -29.52
C LEU A 143 34.98 -12.35 -30.56
N ASN A 144 35.33 -12.31 -31.85
CA ASN A 144 34.33 -12.21 -32.92
C ASN A 144 33.46 -13.49 -33.00
N ALA A 145 34.08 -14.66 -32.87
CA ALA A 145 33.35 -15.93 -32.88
C ALA A 145 32.36 -16.04 -31.72
N PHE A 146 32.75 -15.63 -30.50
CA PHE A 146 31.88 -15.59 -29.33
C PHE A 146 30.71 -14.61 -29.52
N ASN A 147 30.97 -13.40 -30.01
CA ASN A 147 29.92 -12.40 -30.24
C ASN A 147 28.85 -12.91 -31.23
N ILE A 148 29.29 -13.50 -32.35
CA ILE A 148 28.37 -14.09 -33.34
C ILE A 148 27.58 -15.24 -32.72
N ALA A 149 28.22 -16.11 -31.94
CA ALA A 149 27.54 -17.21 -31.27
C ALA A 149 26.48 -16.71 -30.28
N ILE A 150 26.79 -15.70 -29.47
CA ILE A 150 25.86 -15.10 -28.51
C ILE A 150 24.68 -14.44 -29.23
N MET A 151 24.92 -13.71 -30.31
CA MET A 151 23.85 -13.15 -31.13
C MET A 151 22.91 -14.23 -31.66
N LYS A 152 23.46 -15.30 -32.25
CA LYS A 152 22.64 -16.42 -32.75
C LYS A 152 21.83 -17.10 -31.65
N MET A 153 22.40 -17.31 -30.47
CA MET A 153 21.68 -17.87 -29.32
C MET A 153 20.56 -16.95 -28.84
N THR A 154 20.78 -15.63 -28.90
CA THR A 154 19.78 -14.61 -28.53
C THR A 154 18.65 -14.54 -29.56
N GLU A 155 18.98 -14.48 -30.85
CA GLU A 155 18.02 -14.48 -31.97
C GLU A 155 17.17 -15.75 -32.02
N ALA A 156 17.77 -16.90 -31.68
CA ALA A 156 17.06 -18.18 -31.56
C ALA A 156 16.17 -18.26 -30.30
N GLY A 157 16.18 -17.26 -29.43
CA GLY A 157 15.38 -17.23 -28.20
C GLY A 157 15.88 -18.17 -27.09
N LEU A 158 17.10 -18.70 -27.20
CA LEU A 158 17.64 -19.65 -26.21
C LEU A 158 17.82 -19.01 -24.83
N ILE A 159 18.20 -17.73 -24.79
CA ILE A 159 18.35 -16.98 -23.53
C ILE A 159 17.01 -16.93 -22.77
N GLN A 160 15.91 -16.67 -23.48
CA GLN A 160 14.59 -16.62 -22.88
C GLN A 160 14.16 -18.00 -22.38
N LYS A 161 14.42 -19.05 -23.18
CA LYS A 161 14.15 -20.44 -22.79
C LYS A 161 14.93 -20.83 -21.52
N TRP A 162 16.20 -20.46 -21.43
CA TRP A 162 17.01 -20.73 -20.25
C TRP A 162 16.52 -19.94 -19.04
N ARG A 163 16.12 -18.68 -19.20
CA ARG A 163 15.50 -17.91 -18.12
C ARG A 163 14.29 -18.67 -17.55
N GLU A 164 13.40 -19.16 -18.40
CA GLU A 164 12.21 -19.92 -17.94
C GLU A 164 12.55 -21.23 -17.21
N ILE A 165 13.67 -21.86 -17.54
CA ILE A 165 14.12 -23.11 -16.92
C ILE A 165 14.80 -22.85 -15.57
N TRP A 166 15.64 -21.82 -15.48
CA TRP A 166 16.50 -21.58 -14.33
C TRP A 166 15.91 -20.63 -13.29
N TRP A 167 14.98 -19.77 -13.68
CA TRP A 167 14.27 -18.95 -12.70
C TRP A 167 13.19 -19.77 -11.98
N PRO A 168 13.04 -19.58 -10.65
CA PRO A 168 11.94 -20.19 -9.92
C PRO A 168 10.63 -19.71 -10.55
N LYS A 169 9.81 -20.68 -10.93
CA LYS A 169 8.42 -20.40 -11.28
C LYS A 169 7.74 -20.03 -9.96
N SER A 170 7.11 -18.87 -9.91
CA SER A 170 6.35 -18.42 -8.74
C SER A 170 5.45 -19.55 -8.28
N GLU A 171 5.80 -20.20 -7.16
CA GLU A 171 5.14 -21.43 -6.69
C GLU A 171 3.71 -21.13 -6.19
N SER A 172 3.42 -19.85 -5.96
CA SER A 172 2.10 -19.30 -5.72
C SER A 172 1.74 -18.31 -6.82
N ASP A 173 0.47 -18.27 -7.21
CA ASP A 173 -0.16 -17.26 -8.07
C ASP A 173 -0.08 -15.82 -7.50
N SER A 174 0.76 -15.59 -6.49
CA SER A 174 0.86 -14.34 -5.72
C SER A 174 1.99 -13.42 -6.15
N CYS A 175 3.02 -13.91 -6.86
CA CYS A 175 4.16 -13.08 -7.25
C CYS A 175 4.18 -12.74 -8.76
N THR A 176 3.39 -13.44 -9.58
CA THR A 176 3.37 -13.34 -11.05
C THR A 176 2.37 -12.35 -11.60
N SER A 177 1.88 -11.44 -10.77
CA SER A 177 0.89 -10.47 -11.20
C SER A 177 1.61 -9.15 -11.45
N THR A 178 1.85 -8.87 -12.73
CA THR A 178 2.08 -7.53 -13.26
C THR A 178 0.96 -6.55 -12.86
N ASP A 179 -0.14 -7.07 -12.30
CA ASP A 179 -1.06 -6.37 -11.41
C ASP A 179 -0.73 -6.70 -9.95
N ARG A 180 -0.25 -5.73 -9.17
CA ARG A 180 -0.02 -5.84 -7.71
C ARG A 180 -1.30 -6.18 -6.91
N SER A 181 -1.78 -7.40 -7.07
CA SER A 181 -3.01 -7.91 -6.47
C SER A 181 -2.65 -9.25 -5.87
N GLY A 182 -2.13 -9.22 -4.64
CA GLY A 182 -1.92 -10.44 -3.89
C GLY A 182 -3.26 -11.14 -3.67
N SER A 183 -3.20 -12.47 -3.67
CA SER A 183 -4.33 -13.35 -3.38
C SER A 183 -5.09 -12.87 -2.14
N ALA A 184 -6.43 -12.82 -2.24
CA ALA A 184 -7.37 -12.38 -1.22
C ALA A 184 -6.86 -12.61 0.22
N GLN A 185 -6.53 -11.51 0.91
CA GLN A 185 -6.15 -11.53 2.33
C GLN A 185 -7.30 -12.20 3.10
N SER A 186 -7.00 -13.21 3.91
CA SER A 186 -7.98 -13.74 4.86
C SER A 186 -8.45 -12.58 5.75
N LEU A 187 -9.75 -12.28 5.77
CA LEU A 187 -10.31 -11.22 6.62
C LEU A 187 -10.06 -11.56 8.09
N GLY A 188 -9.03 -10.95 8.67
CA GLY A 188 -8.72 -11.05 10.08
C GLY A 188 -9.69 -10.21 10.92
N LEU A 189 -9.77 -10.52 12.22
CA LEU A 189 -10.53 -9.71 13.17
C LEU A 189 -10.01 -8.25 13.24
N ASP A 190 -8.75 -8.03 12.88
CA ASP A 190 -8.11 -6.70 12.78
C ASP A 190 -8.74 -5.81 11.70
N SER A 191 -9.42 -6.36 10.70
CA SER A 191 -10.16 -5.56 9.71
C SER A 191 -11.62 -5.32 10.12
N LEU A 192 -12.10 -5.99 11.17
CA LEU A 192 -13.51 -6.00 11.59
C LEU A 192 -13.78 -5.22 12.89
N TYR A 193 -12.75 -4.75 13.60
CA TYR A 193 -12.95 -4.01 14.86
C TYR A 193 -13.85 -2.77 14.70
N GLY A 194 -13.80 -2.09 13.55
CA GLY A 194 -14.67 -0.96 13.24
C GLY A 194 -16.15 -1.31 13.25
N LEU A 195 -16.52 -2.49 12.74
CA LEU A 195 -17.89 -3.01 12.74
C LEU A 195 -18.38 -3.24 14.18
N PHE A 196 -17.53 -3.82 15.03
CA PHE A 196 -17.86 -4.06 16.44
C PHE A 196 -18.10 -2.75 17.20
N TYR A 197 -17.27 -1.71 16.99
CA TYR A 197 -17.48 -0.41 17.63
C TYR A 197 -18.81 0.24 17.22
N VAL A 198 -19.17 0.19 15.94
CA VAL A 198 -20.46 0.72 15.46
C VAL A 198 -21.62 -0.07 16.07
N TYR A 199 -21.53 -1.40 16.11
CA TYR A 199 -22.55 -2.25 16.72
C TYR A 199 -22.78 -1.90 18.19
N PHE A 200 -21.72 -1.85 19.00
CA PHE A 200 -21.84 -1.49 20.42
C PHE A 200 -22.32 -0.05 20.64
N GLY A 201 -21.94 0.88 19.76
CA GLY A 201 -22.44 2.25 19.79
C GLY A 201 -23.95 2.32 19.60
N VAL A 202 -24.48 1.62 18.59
CA VAL A 202 -25.93 1.59 18.31
C VAL A 202 -26.70 0.89 19.44
N VAL A 203 -26.21 -0.25 19.91
CA VAL A 203 -26.82 -0.95 21.05
C VAL A 203 -26.79 -0.08 22.31
N GLY A 204 -25.69 0.63 22.55
CA GLY A 204 -25.58 1.57 23.67
C GLY A 204 -26.60 2.69 23.60
N ILE A 205 -26.77 3.32 22.43
CA ILE A 205 -27.77 4.38 22.22
C ILE A 205 -29.19 3.82 22.39
N ALA A 206 -29.47 2.62 21.88
CA ALA A 206 -30.76 1.97 22.04
C ALA A 206 -31.07 1.69 23.52
N VAL A 207 -30.12 1.13 24.26
CA VAL A 207 -30.27 0.88 25.70
C VAL A 207 -30.44 2.19 26.48
N LEU A 208 -29.68 3.24 26.14
CA LEU A 208 -29.83 4.55 26.76
C LEU A 208 -31.22 5.15 26.47
N SER A 209 -31.71 5.06 25.24
CA SER A 209 -33.07 5.53 24.90
C SER A 209 -34.14 4.77 25.68
N PHE A 210 -33.98 3.46 25.84
CA PHE A 210 -34.88 2.62 26.63
C PHE A 210 -34.83 2.96 28.13
N ILE A 211 -33.65 3.19 28.69
CA ILE A 211 -33.48 3.62 30.09
C ILE A 211 -34.12 5.00 30.31
N VAL A 212 -33.92 5.94 29.37
CA VAL A 212 -34.57 7.26 29.43
C VAL A 212 -36.08 7.13 29.39
N GLU A 213 -36.62 6.26 28.52
CA GLU A 213 -38.07 6.01 28.44
C GLU A 213 -38.60 5.37 29.72
N LEU A 214 -37.89 4.41 30.32
CA LEU A 214 -38.25 3.78 31.60
C LEU A 214 -38.23 4.78 32.77
N ILE A 215 -37.23 5.65 32.83
CA ILE A 215 -37.14 6.71 33.85
C ILE A 215 -38.26 7.74 33.65
N CYS A 216 -38.55 8.11 32.41
CA CYS A 216 -39.62 9.05 32.07
C CYS A 216 -41.02 8.45 32.35
N SER A 217 -41.17 7.13 32.17
CA SER A 217 -42.38 6.36 32.48
C SER A 217 -42.61 6.21 33.99
N THR A 218 -41.54 6.02 34.78
CA THR A 218 -41.63 5.88 36.25
C THR A 218 -41.65 7.20 37.03
N LYS A 219 -41.09 8.30 36.49
CA LYS A 219 -41.11 9.63 37.12
C LYS A 219 -41.64 10.70 36.16
N THR A 220 -42.93 11.02 36.30
CA THR A 220 -43.51 12.32 35.92
C THR A 220 -43.37 12.70 34.42
N CYS A 221 -43.99 11.92 33.53
CA CYS A 221 -44.16 12.23 32.10
C CYS A 221 -45.08 13.46 31.80
N ARG A 222 -45.09 14.47 32.67
CA ARG A 222 -45.82 15.74 32.45
C ARG A 222 -44.91 16.97 32.44
N GLN A 223 -43.68 16.89 32.97
CA GLN A 223 -42.82 18.07 33.15
C GLN A 223 -41.68 18.18 32.13
N TYR A 224 -41.10 17.07 31.66
CA TYR A 224 -39.98 17.11 30.70
C TYR A 224 -40.40 17.39 29.24
N ILE A 225 -41.57 16.93 28.79
CA ILE A 225 -42.11 17.30 27.46
C ILE A 225 -42.39 18.80 27.40
N ALA A 226 -42.90 19.39 28.49
CA ALA A 226 -43.10 20.82 28.62
C ALA A 226 -41.78 21.61 28.60
N VAL A 227 -40.74 21.14 29.32
CA VAL A 227 -39.43 21.81 29.35
C VAL A 227 -38.65 21.66 28.04
N ALA A 228 -38.74 20.51 27.36
CA ALA A 228 -38.07 20.28 26.07
C ALA A 228 -38.73 21.10 24.93
N LEU A 229 -40.05 21.19 24.89
CA LEU A 229 -40.76 22.07 23.94
C LEU A 229 -40.50 23.56 24.21
N VAL A 230 -40.38 23.98 25.48
CA VAL A 230 -40.02 25.36 25.84
C VAL A 230 -38.55 25.67 25.52
N LYS A 231 -37.62 24.71 25.71
CA LYS A 231 -36.22 24.91 25.31
C LYS A 231 -36.05 24.96 23.80
N LEU A 232 -36.79 24.14 23.03
CA LEU A 232 -36.74 24.16 21.56
C LEU A 232 -37.38 25.44 20.98
N SER A 233 -38.46 25.96 21.57
CA SER A 233 -39.03 27.25 21.15
C SER A 233 -38.14 28.44 21.52
N SER A 234 -37.50 28.42 22.69
CA SER A 234 -36.52 29.43 23.11
C SER A 234 -35.26 29.43 22.24
N PHE A 235 -34.78 28.25 21.83
CA PHE A 235 -33.63 28.13 20.94
C PHE A 235 -33.97 28.58 19.52
N ARG A 236 -35.18 28.29 19.03
CA ARG A 236 -35.67 28.76 17.73
C ARG A 236 -35.85 30.29 17.70
N GLY A 237 -36.32 30.91 18.78
CA GLY A 237 -36.40 32.37 18.91
C GLY A 237 -35.02 33.05 18.91
N LYS A 238 -34.03 32.49 19.63
CA LYS A 238 -32.65 33.02 19.65
C LYS A 238 -31.87 32.89 18.34
N VAL A 239 -32.32 32.02 17.45
CA VAL A 239 -31.74 31.86 16.11
C VAL A 239 -32.38 32.85 15.13
N ASP A 240 -33.67 33.14 15.26
CA ASP A 240 -34.38 34.12 14.42
C ASP A 240 -33.93 35.57 14.69
N ASP A 241 -33.77 35.95 15.97
CA ASP A 241 -33.29 37.30 16.32
C ASP A 241 -31.85 37.56 15.84
N ARG A 242 -31.01 36.51 15.85
CA ARG A 242 -29.62 36.60 15.38
C ARG A 242 -29.51 36.70 13.86
N ASN A 243 -30.46 36.10 13.12
CA ASN A 243 -30.53 36.24 11.67
C ASN A 243 -31.05 37.62 11.26
N ARG A 244 -32.00 38.20 12.01
CA ARG A 244 -32.50 39.57 11.76
C ARG A 244 -31.45 40.66 11.97
N GLU A 245 -30.61 40.49 12.99
CA GLU A 245 -29.53 41.42 13.32
C GLU A 245 -28.38 41.37 12.28
N ASN A 246 -28.17 40.21 11.65
CA ASN A 246 -27.22 40.05 10.57
C ASN A 246 -27.73 40.65 9.24
N THR A 247 -29.00 40.51 8.90
CA THR A 247 -29.56 41.14 7.68
C THR A 247 -29.60 42.67 7.76
N SER A 248 -29.76 43.26 8.95
CA SER A 248 -29.69 44.71 9.14
C SER A 248 -28.27 45.30 9.04
N LYS A 249 -27.23 44.46 9.10
CA LYS A 249 -25.82 44.90 8.96
C LYS A 249 -25.29 44.79 7.53
N GLU A 250 -25.98 44.09 6.63
CA GLU A 250 -25.64 44.00 5.21
C GLU A 250 -26.30 45.10 4.35
N GLU A 251 -27.26 45.86 4.88
CA GLU A 251 -27.94 46.98 4.20
C GLU A 251 -27.46 48.38 4.65
N SER A 252 -26.33 48.50 5.38
CA SER A 252 -25.67 49.77 5.72
C SER A 252 -24.24 49.85 5.20
#